data_AF-A0A534ZGL8-F1
#
_entry.id   AF-A0A534ZGL8-F1
#
_cell.length_a   1.000
_cell.length_b   1.000
_cell.length_c   1.000
_cell.angle_alpha   90.00
_cell.angle_beta   90.00
_cell.angle_gamma   90.00
#
_symmetry.space_group_name_H-M   'P 1'
#
loop_
_entity.id
_entity.type
_entity.pdbx_description
1 polymer ?
#
loop_
_entity_poly.entity_id
_entity_poly.type
_entity_poly.pdbx_seq_one_letter_code
_entity_poly.pdbx_strand_id
1 'polypeptide(L)'
;MLKELRVRDLALVAESRVRFGPGLNLLTGETGSGKSLIVDALSLTLGARGGADQVRHGAQRAVVEAVFESGATQLVLQRELGKRGAARIDGRPATPGQLRELAGGLVAIHGQHEHHALLDTDAQTELLDAYA
;
A
#
# COMPACT_ATOMS: atom_id res chain seq x y z
N MET A 1 8.54 3.77 8.87
CA MET A 1 7.85 2.52 9.29
C MET A 1 6.35 2.64 9.06
N LEU A 2 5.70 1.63 8.50
CA LEU A 2 4.23 1.56 8.42
C LEU A 2 3.64 1.43 9.84
N LYS A 3 2.74 2.34 10.23
CA LYS A 3 2.09 2.37 11.54
C LYS A 3 0.65 1.92 11.49
N GLU A 4 -0.05 2.28 10.43
CA GLU A 4 -1.46 2.03 10.30
C GLU A 4 -1.87 1.87 8.84
N LEU A 5 -2.75 0.90 8.58
CA LEU A 5 -3.44 0.73 7.31
C LEU A 5 -4.95 0.81 7.57
N ARG A 6 -5.62 1.72 6.89
CA ARG A 6 -7.07 1.88 6.94
C ARG A 6 -7.67 1.51 5.59
N VAL A 7 -8.76 0.78 5.65
CA VAL A 7 -9.48 0.29 4.47
C VAL A 7 -10.95 0.59 4.68
N ARG A 8 -11.60 1.17 3.66
CA ARG A 8 -13.04 1.39 3.63
C ARG A 8 -13.59 0.97 2.28
N ASP A 9 -14.65 0.15 2.32
CA ASP A 9 -15.41 -0.34 1.17
C ASP A 9 -14.56 -1.00 0.07
N LEU A 10 -13.56 -1.79 0.46
CA LEU A 10 -12.71 -2.57 -0.46
C LEU A 10 -13.10 -4.05 -0.42
N ALA A 11 -13.36 -4.64 -1.59
CA ALA A 11 -13.81 -6.02 -1.75
C ALA A 11 -15.00 -6.35 -0.83
N LEU A 12 -14.83 -7.29 0.11
CA LEU A 12 -15.88 -7.67 1.07
C LEU A 12 -15.89 -6.80 2.33
N VAL A 13 -14.89 -5.94 2.52
CA VAL A 13 -14.67 -5.20 3.76
C VAL A 13 -15.32 -3.82 3.72
N ALA A 14 -16.25 -3.60 4.65
CA ALA A 14 -16.86 -2.30 4.88
C ALA A 14 -15.85 -1.32 5.49
N GLU A 15 -15.18 -1.74 6.56
CA GLU A 15 -14.15 -0.97 7.24
C GLU A 15 -13.16 -1.91 7.92
N SER A 16 -11.88 -1.60 7.83
CA SER A 16 -10.82 -2.26 8.58
C SER A 16 -9.72 -1.28 8.94
N ARG A 17 -9.15 -1.46 10.12
CA ARG A 17 -8.03 -0.66 10.63
C ARG A 17 -7.03 -1.59 11.27
N VAL A 18 -5.82 -1.63 10.70
CA VAL A 18 -4.73 -2.48 11.17
C VAL A 18 -3.61 -1.57 11.67
N ARG A 19 -3.14 -1.81 12.89
CA ARG A 19 -1.99 -1.11 13.48
C ARG A 19 -0.80 -2.04 13.52
N PHE A 20 0.36 -1.49 13.19
CA PHE A 20 1.62 -2.23 13.12
C PHE A 20 2.56 -1.76 14.23
N GLY A 21 3.13 -2.73 14.95
CA GLY A 21 4.20 -2.52 15.93
C GLY A 21 5.58 -2.62 15.27
N PRO A 22 6.65 -2.16 15.93
CA PRO A 22 8.00 -2.29 15.39
C PRO A 22 8.40 -3.76 15.23
N GLY A 23 9.28 -4.04 14.27
CA GLY A 23 9.77 -5.40 14.02
C GLY A 23 8.75 -6.29 13.30
N LEU A 24 8.65 -7.53 13.74
CA LEU A 24 7.85 -8.56 13.07
C LEU A 24 6.37 -8.46 13.46
N ASN A 25 5.52 -8.21 12.46
CA ASN A 25 4.06 -8.30 12.60
C ASN A 25 3.58 -9.57 11.90
N LEU A 26 3.02 -10.52 12.65
CA LEU A 26 2.55 -11.79 12.11
C LEU A 26 1.03 -11.77 11.90
N LEU A 27 0.59 -11.78 10.65
CA LEU A 27 -0.83 -11.83 10.31
C LEU A 27 -1.25 -13.26 10.01
N THR A 28 -2.23 -13.75 10.75
CA THR A 28 -2.81 -15.08 10.59
C THR A 28 -4.29 -14.96 10.21
N GLY A 29 -4.82 -15.98 9.55
CA GLY A 29 -6.20 -16.02 9.09
C GLY A 29 -6.43 -17.11 8.05
N GLU A 30 -7.69 -17.29 7.66
CA GLU A 30 -8.07 -18.17 6.55
C GLU A 30 -7.50 -17.65 5.22
N THR A 31 -7.23 -18.55 4.28
CA THR A 31 -6.88 -18.19 2.91
C THR A 31 -8.01 -17.38 2.27
N GLY A 32 -7.71 -16.17 1.79
CA GLY A 32 -8.58 -15.45 0.86
C GLY A 32 -9.39 -14.27 1.42
N SER A 33 -9.40 -13.99 2.73
CA SER A 33 -10.23 -12.89 3.27
C SER A 33 -9.47 -11.82 4.06
N GLY A 34 -8.51 -12.20 4.91
CA GLY A 34 -7.83 -11.25 5.81
C GLY A 34 -6.45 -10.81 5.32
N LYS A 35 -5.56 -11.78 5.02
CA LYS A 35 -4.17 -11.49 4.65
C LYS A 35 -4.04 -10.83 3.28
N SER A 36 -4.69 -11.39 2.26
CA SER A 36 -4.61 -10.87 0.89
C SER A 36 -5.18 -9.46 0.79
N LEU A 37 -6.30 -9.18 1.47
CA LEU A 37 -6.87 -7.83 1.53
C LEU A 37 -5.87 -6.79 2.05
N ILE A 38 -5.10 -7.13 3.09
CA ILE A 38 -4.13 -6.21 3.68
C ILE A 38 -2.98 -5.95 2.72
N VAL A 39 -2.52 -6.99 2.01
CA VAL A 39 -1.50 -6.85 0.96
C VAL A 39 -2.04 -6.01 -0.19
N ASP A 40 -3.22 -6.31 -0.72
CA ASP A 40 -3.85 -5.58 -1.82
C ASP A 40 -4.07 -4.11 -1.46
N ALA A 41 -4.61 -3.84 -0.27
CA ALA A 41 -4.82 -2.49 0.23
C ALA A 41 -3.50 -1.72 0.37
N LEU A 42 -2.45 -2.38 0.88
CA LEU A 42 -1.12 -1.77 0.95
C LEU A 42 -0.60 -1.48 -0.46
N SER A 43 -0.57 -2.45 -1.38
CA SER A 43 -0.12 -2.25 -2.76
C SER A 43 -0.86 -1.10 -3.46
N LEU A 44 -2.17 -0.95 -3.23
CA LEU A 44 -2.95 0.20 -3.73
C LEU A 44 -2.47 1.55 -3.20
N THR A 45 -2.14 1.64 -1.90
CA THR A 45 -1.55 2.88 -1.31
C THR A 45 -0.15 3.17 -1.85
N LEU A 46 0.57 2.14 -2.32
CA LEU A 46 1.89 2.24 -2.95
C LEU A 46 1.82 2.51 -4.48
N GLY A 47 0.64 2.82 -5.03
CA GLY A 47 0.49 3.17 -6.44
C GLY A 47 0.37 1.97 -7.38
N ALA A 48 -0.03 0.80 -6.88
CA ALA A 48 -0.48 -0.29 -7.73
C ALA A 48 -1.73 0.10 -8.53
N ARG A 49 -1.96 -0.61 -9.63
CA ARG A 49 -3.21 -0.45 -10.39
C ARG A 49 -4.36 -0.96 -9.54
N GLY A 50 -5.48 -0.27 -9.61
CA GLY A 50 -6.72 -0.68 -8.97
C GLY A 50 -7.91 -0.23 -9.78
N GLY A 51 -8.99 -1.01 -9.72
CA GLY A 51 -10.18 -0.83 -10.53
C GLY A 51 -11.46 -0.71 -9.70
N ALA A 52 -12.56 -0.38 -10.38
CA ALA A 52 -13.88 -0.28 -9.76
C ALA A 52 -14.44 -1.65 -9.31
N ASP A 53 -13.90 -2.75 -9.85
CA ASP A 53 -14.20 -4.13 -9.48
C ASP A 53 -13.78 -4.46 -8.04
N GLN A 54 -12.80 -3.75 -7.50
CA GLN A 54 -12.38 -3.89 -6.11
C GLN A 54 -13.23 -3.05 -5.14
N VAL A 55 -14.15 -2.22 -5.63
CA VAL A 55 -15.08 -1.47 -4.78
C VAL A 55 -16.16 -2.43 -4.27
N ARG A 56 -16.40 -2.38 -2.96
CA ARG A 56 -17.39 -3.23 -2.31
C ARG A 56 -18.78 -3.06 -2.94
N HIS A 57 -19.48 -4.17 -3.12
CA HIS A 57 -20.82 -4.16 -3.68
C HIS A 57 -21.75 -3.23 -2.89
N GLY A 58 -22.44 -2.32 -3.59
CA GLY A 58 -23.30 -1.30 -2.99
C GLY A 58 -22.59 -0.01 -2.58
N ALA A 59 -21.27 0.04 -2.61
CA ALA A 59 -20.50 1.26 -2.38
C ALA A 59 -20.20 1.99 -3.70
N GLN A 60 -20.06 3.32 -3.64
CA GLN A 60 -19.68 4.13 -4.81
C GLN A 60 -18.16 4.24 -5.00
N ARG A 61 -17.40 4.07 -3.92
CA ARG A 61 -15.95 4.20 -3.88
C ARG A 61 -15.35 3.38 -2.76
N ALA A 62 -14.10 2.98 -2.93
CA ALA A 62 -13.24 2.41 -1.89
C ALA A 62 -12.13 3.41 -1.54
N VAL A 63 -11.70 3.44 -0.28
CA VAL A 63 -10.57 4.26 0.17
C VAL A 63 -9.62 3.40 0.96
N VAL A 64 -8.33 3.48 0.63
CA VAL A 64 -7.25 2.89 1.41
C VAL A 64 -6.25 3.97 1.78
N GLU A 65 -5.76 3.91 3.02
CA GLU A 65 -4.82 4.88 3.58
C GLU A 65 -3.74 4.15 4.37
N ALA A 66 -2.48 4.43 4.05
CA ALA A 66 -1.32 3.94 4.78
C ALA A 66 -0.61 5.12 5.47
N VAL A 67 -0.37 4.96 6.76
CA VAL A 67 0.34 5.94 7.59
C VAL A 67 1.73 5.42 7.88
N PHE A 68 2.74 6.16 7.44
CA PHE A 68 4.14 5.92 7.72
C PHE A 68 4.66 6.94 8.73
N GLU A 69 5.55 6.50 9.61
CA GLU A 69 6.22 7.34 10.61
C GLU A 69 7.74 7.16 10.50
N SER A 70 8.47 8.27 10.54
CA SER A 70 9.92 8.31 10.60
C SER A 70 10.36 9.44 11.54
N GLY A 71 10.84 9.08 12.73
CA GLY A 71 11.13 10.06 13.78
C GLY A 71 9.87 10.84 14.19
N ALA A 72 9.93 12.17 14.10
CA ALA A 72 8.79 13.05 14.37
C ALA A 72 7.91 13.33 13.15
N THR A 73 8.25 12.79 11.98
CA THR A 73 7.55 13.04 10.72
C THR A 73 6.58 11.91 10.41
N GLN A 74 5.37 12.28 10.00
CA GLN A 74 4.36 11.36 9.50
C GLN A 74 4.12 11.61 8.02
N LEU A 75 3.95 10.54 7.25
CA LEU A 75 3.57 10.54 5.85
C LEU A 75 2.31 9.72 5.67
N VAL A 76 1.31 10.27 4.99
CA VAL A 76 0.03 9.60 4.73
C VAL A 76 -0.15 9.43 3.22
N LEU A 77 -0.19 8.17 2.78
CA LEU A 77 -0.48 7.82 1.39
C LEU A 77 -1.92 7.31 1.30
N GLN A 78 -2.73 7.93 0.43
CA GLN A 78 -4.13 7.56 0.26
C GLN A 78 -4.45 7.26 -1.21
N ARG A 79 -5.19 6.19 -1.44
CA ARG A 79 -5.75 5.81 -2.74
C ARG A 79 -7.27 5.67 -2.65
N GLU A 80 -7.97 6.23 -3.62
CA GLU A 80 -9.43 6.11 -3.78
C GLU A 80 -9.73 5.42 -5.11
N LEU A 81 -10.62 4.42 -5.09
CA LEU A 81 -11.10 3.65 -6.24
C LEU A 81 -12.59 3.92 -6.44
N GLY A 82 -13.07 3.79 -7.68
CA GLY A 82 -14.47 4.02 -8.05
C GLY A 82 -14.58 4.51 -9.49
N LYS A 83 -15.73 5.11 -9.85
CA LYS A 83 -15.93 5.70 -11.19
C LYS A 83 -14.86 6.76 -11.53
N ARG A 84 -14.39 7.49 -10.52
CA ARG A 84 -13.24 8.38 -10.59
C ARG A 84 -12.32 8.06 -9.42
N GLY A 85 -11.13 7.56 -9.72
CA GLY A 85 -10.11 7.33 -8.69
C GLY A 85 -9.41 8.63 -8.30
N ALA A 86 -8.80 8.63 -7.11
CA ALA A 86 -7.93 9.72 -6.66
C ALA A 86 -6.72 9.14 -5.93
N ALA A 87 -5.67 9.95 -5.81
CA ALA A 87 -4.52 9.67 -4.97
C ALA A 87 -4.18 10.94 -4.19
N ARG A 88 -3.71 10.78 -2.95
CA ARG A 88 -3.27 11.89 -2.11
C ARG A 88 -2.02 11.55 -1.32
N ILE A 89 -1.19 12.56 -1.10
CA ILE A 89 -0.03 12.53 -0.22
C ILE A 89 -0.27 13.63 0.82
N ASP A 90 -0.36 13.27 2.10
CA ASP A 90 -0.67 14.19 3.21
C ASP A 90 -1.90 15.07 2.94
N GLY A 91 -2.94 14.45 2.39
CA GLY A 91 -4.21 15.11 2.05
C GLY A 91 -4.18 15.96 0.77
N ARG A 92 -3.01 16.17 0.15
CA ARG A 92 -2.87 16.93 -1.11
C ARG A 92 -3.08 16.02 -2.32
N PRO A 93 -3.77 16.47 -3.39
CA PRO A 93 -3.92 15.69 -4.61
C PRO A 93 -2.56 15.25 -5.19
N ALA A 94 -2.49 14.00 -5.59
CA ALA A 94 -1.32 13.37 -6.20
C ALA A 94 -1.74 12.39 -7.29
N THR A 95 -0.76 11.84 -8.01
CA THR A 95 -0.96 10.77 -8.98
C THR A 95 -0.53 9.42 -8.42
N PRO A 96 -1.04 8.29 -8.95
CA PRO A 96 -0.55 6.96 -8.57
C PRO A 96 0.95 6.77 -8.86
N GLY A 97 1.50 7.47 -9.86
CA GLY A 97 2.94 7.46 -10.15
C GLY A 97 3.75 8.08 -9.03
N GLN A 98 3.31 9.21 -8.49
CA GLN A 98 3.95 9.86 -7.33
C GLN A 98 3.86 8.99 -6.06
N LEU A 99 2.75 8.27 -5.86
CA LEU A 99 2.65 7.30 -4.77
C LEU A 99 3.69 6.18 -4.93
N ARG A 100 3.87 5.68 -6.17
CA ARG A 100 4.84 4.63 -6.48
C ARG A 100 6.29 5.07 -6.29
N GLU A 101 6.61 6.28 -6.74
CA GLU A 101 7.94 6.88 -6.58
C GLU A 101 8.31 6.99 -5.10
N LEU A 102 7.41 7.51 -4.25
CA LEU A 102 7.62 7.57 -2.81
C LEU A 102 7.66 6.18 -2.16
N ALA A 103 6.82 5.25 -2.62
CA ALA A 103 6.72 3.90 -2.08
C ALA A 103 8.01 3.09 -2.23
N GLY A 104 8.79 3.31 -3.29
CA GLY A 104 10.03 2.56 -3.56
C GLY A 104 11.04 2.59 -2.40
N GLY A 105 11.08 3.69 -1.65
CA GLY A 105 11.93 3.81 -0.45
C GLY A 105 11.26 3.43 0.88
N LEU A 106 9.97 3.07 0.88
CA LEU A 106 9.17 2.87 2.10
C LEU A 106 8.82 1.42 2.38
N VAL A 107 8.51 0.65 1.32
CA VAL A 107 8.01 -0.72 1.43
C VAL A 107 8.52 -1.56 0.27
N ALA A 108 9.05 -2.75 0.58
CA ALA A 108 9.25 -3.81 -0.38
C ALA A 108 8.28 -4.96 -0.08
N ILE A 109 7.41 -5.29 -1.04
CA ILE A 109 6.48 -6.41 -0.94
C ILE A 109 7.07 -7.60 -1.70
N HIS A 110 6.96 -8.79 -1.10
CA HIS A 110 7.48 -10.05 -1.64
C HIS A 110 6.37 -11.09 -1.65
N GLY A 111 6.04 -11.65 -2.82
CA GLY A 111 4.93 -12.60 -2.97
C GLY A 111 4.78 -13.16 -4.38
N GLN A 112 3.71 -13.94 -4.60
CA GLN A 112 3.50 -14.70 -5.85
C GLN A 112 3.23 -13.84 -7.11
N HIS A 113 3.00 -12.53 -6.99
CA HIS A 113 2.53 -11.68 -8.10
C HIS A 113 3.32 -10.36 -8.32
N GLU A 114 4.50 -10.15 -7.70
CA GLU A 114 5.22 -8.87 -7.82
C GLU A 114 6.67 -9.04 -8.28
N HIS A 115 7.12 -8.10 -9.14
CA HIS A 115 8.51 -7.98 -9.57
C HIS A 115 9.34 -7.40 -8.43
N HIS A 116 10.41 -8.12 -8.09
CA HIS A 116 11.17 -7.93 -6.87
C HIS A 116 12.10 -6.72 -7.00
N ALA A 117 12.21 -5.90 -5.94
CA ALA A 117 13.29 -4.90 -5.82
C ALA A 117 14.68 -5.55 -5.93
N LEU A 118 14.83 -6.80 -5.49
CA LEU A 118 16.06 -7.58 -5.64
C LEU A 118 16.34 -8.06 -7.08
N LEU A 119 15.35 -7.98 -7.98
CA LEU A 119 15.47 -8.33 -9.39
C LEU A 119 15.42 -7.09 -10.30
N ASP A 120 15.33 -5.90 -9.69
CA ASP A 120 15.47 -4.63 -10.37
C ASP A 120 16.95 -4.31 -10.55
N THR A 121 17.38 -4.15 -11.81
CA THR A 121 18.79 -3.91 -12.17
C THR A 121 19.33 -2.63 -11.54
N ASP A 122 18.50 -1.59 -11.40
CA ASP A 122 18.94 -0.32 -10.82
C ASP A 122 19.18 -0.48 -9.31
N ALA A 123 18.28 -1.17 -8.60
CA ALA A 123 18.44 -1.48 -7.19
C ALA A 123 19.62 -2.44 -6.93
N GLN A 124 19.88 -3.40 -7.84
CA GLN A 124 21.07 -4.26 -7.78
C GLN A 124 22.36 -3.45 -7.94
N THR A 125 22.36 -2.45 -8.83
CA THR A 125 23.52 -1.59 -9.07
C THR A 125 23.78 -0.69 -7.86
N GLU A 126 22.75 -0.05 -7.31
CA GLU A 126 22.88 0.75 -6.08
C GLU A 126 23.39 -0.09 -4.89
N LEU A 127 22.92 -1.34 -4.76
CA LEU A 127 23.40 -2.27 -3.73
C LEU A 127 24.88 -2.59 -3.88
N LEU A 128 25.36 -2.75 -5.11
CA LEU A 128 26.77 -3.00 -5.39
C LEU A 128 27.62 -1.76 -5.12
N ASP A 129 27.18 -0.60 -5.58
CA ASP A 129 27.87 0.68 -5.39
C ASP A 129 27.97 1.06 -3.91
N ALA A 130 26.95 0.72 -3.09
CA ALA A 130 26.98 0.95 -1.65
C ALA A 130 28.01 0.09 -0.89
N TYR A 131 28.55 -0.97 -1.51
CA TYR A 131 29.55 -1.85 -0.90
C TYR A 131 31.00 -1.48 -1.29
N ALA A 132 31.20 -0.74 -2.38
CA ALA A 132 32.51 -0.33 -2.90
C ALA A 132 33.06 0.92 -2.19
#